data_AF-A0A1B0C4W8-F1
#
_entry.id   AF-A0A1B0C4W8-F1
#
_cell.length_a   1.000
_cell.length_b   1.000
_cell.length_c   1.000
_cell.angle_alpha   90.00
_cell.angle_beta   90.00
_cell.angle_gamma   90.00
#
_symmetry.space_group_name_H-M   'P 1'
#
loop_
_entity.id
_entity.type
_entity.pdbx_description
1 polymer ?
#
loop_
_entity_poly.entity_id
_entity_poly.type
_entity_poly.pdbx_seq_one_letter_code
_entity_poly.pdbx_strand_id
1 'polypeptide(L)'
;MSTIEESVKSIIAEQLGVKKEEVINSASFVDDLGADSLDTVELVMALEEEFDTEIPDEEAEKITTVQAAIDFIKEIKINPNLKNIKAGTYALHPGMNIKDALNIFVIGKEKQFSIQFIEGSTLKDCLNILKNSPELQQDIDMNNLNNLSKQLGDKSEILLEGSLYPDKYLHTKNTKVSEILKRAKQNMTNILKEIWETRDKNLPYESPQSLLVMASIIEKESALKYERFRISSVFVNRLKNKMKLQSDPTVEYGVKLLQPNKKITYKDFKISTPYNTYIIYGLPKTAISMPSLESIQAAAHPEKSDYFYFVSTGNGDHIFSQDFDSHKQAFIVIEGLEGSGKTNAISKIVHILNQQGIKNIIFTREPGGTPLAEALRTLIKEGVGYEQITDHAELLMIYAARIQLVERIIKPALSQGSWVVGDRHDLSSLAYQGGGRCINEKLLKNLRDSFLGNFYPDFTLYLDIPPIMGLARIRARAIVRAQIREKINKIKRTHSHDIKNELDRIEIEPISFFDRTRKRYQELAEKYENIVTIDASQSLEKVNLEIKEKLLHWLKIKN
;
A
#
# COMPACT_ATOMS: atom_id res chain seq x y z
N MET A 1 -42.49 -50.42 32.38
CA MET A 1 -41.57 -50.72 31.26
C MET A 1 -40.81 -51.96 31.66
N SER A 2 -40.83 -52.99 30.82
CA SER A 2 -39.98 -54.17 31.03
C SER A 2 -38.51 -53.73 31.04
N THR A 3 -37.71 -54.37 31.88
CA THR A 3 -36.26 -54.16 31.84
C THR A 3 -35.68 -54.78 30.56
N ILE A 4 -34.50 -54.32 30.10
CA ILE A 4 -33.80 -54.92 28.94
C ILE A 4 -33.68 -56.44 29.13
N GLU A 5 -33.38 -56.87 30.35
CA GLU A 5 -33.28 -58.29 30.69
C GLU A 5 -34.62 -59.03 30.53
N GLU A 6 -35.74 -58.45 30.95
CA GLU A 6 -37.06 -59.06 30.77
C GLU A 6 -37.47 -59.15 29.30
N SER A 7 -37.16 -58.14 28.49
CA SER A 7 -37.42 -58.13 27.05
C SER A 7 -36.56 -59.18 26.33
N VAL A 8 -35.25 -59.20 26.58
CA VAL A 8 -34.33 -60.21 25.99
C VAL A 8 -34.78 -61.63 26.35
N LYS A 9 -35.10 -61.90 27.62
CA LYS A 9 -35.61 -63.22 28.04
C LYS A 9 -36.95 -63.59 27.39
N SER A 10 -37.81 -62.60 27.12
CA SER A 10 -39.09 -62.83 26.46
C SER A 10 -38.91 -63.24 25.00
N ILE A 11 -38.02 -62.55 24.28
CA ILE A 11 -37.70 -62.84 22.87
C ILE A 11 -37.08 -64.24 22.76
N ILE A 12 -36.15 -64.60 23.66
CA ILE A 12 -35.53 -65.92 23.67
C ILE A 12 -36.56 -67.03 23.91
N ALA A 13 -37.48 -66.82 24.87
CA ALA A 13 -38.53 -67.79 25.16
C ALA A 13 -39.50 -67.97 23.97
N GLU A 14 -39.85 -66.87 23.29
CA GLU A 14 -40.75 -66.88 22.14
C GLU A 14 -40.10 -67.52 20.91
N GLN A 15 -38.87 -67.14 20.58
CA GLN A 15 -38.18 -67.61 19.37
C GLN A 15 -37.77 -69.08 19.48
N LEU A 16 -37.30 -69.52 20.65
CA LEU A 16 -36.86 -70.91 20.87
C LEU A 16 -38.00 -71.84 21.31
N GLY A 17 -39.21 -71.32 21.55
CA GLY A 17 -40.36 -72.11 22.00
C GLY A 17 -40.18 -72.76 23.38
N VAL A 18 -39.29 -72.22 24.23
CA VAL A 18 -38.98 -72.72 25.57
C VAL A 18 -39.77 -71.99 26.65
N LYS A 19 -39.87 -72.59 27.83
CA LYS A 19 -40.58 -71.94 28.95
C LYS A 19 -39.73 -70.81 29.52
N LYS A 20 -40.37 -69.70 29.91
CA LYS A 20 -39.65 -68.53 30.46
C LYS A 20 -38.84 -68.85 31.71
N GLU A 21 -39.24 -69.86 32.48
CA GLU A 21 -38.51 -70.36 33.65
C GLU A 21 -37.19 -71.06 33.30
N GLU A 22 -37.04 -71.55 32.08
CA GLU A 22 -35.84 -72.23 31.58
C GLU A 22 -34.79 -71.21 31.06
N VAL A 23 -35.20 -69.98 30.72
CA VAL A 23 -34.33 -68.89 30.23
C VAL A 23 -33.62 -68.17 31.39
N ILE A 24 -32.71 -68.88 32.05
CA ILE A 24 -31.83 -68.31 33.10
C ILE A 24 -30.57 -67.70 32.48
N ASN A 25 -29.96 -66.73 33.16
CA ASN A 25 -28.85 -65.94 32.60
C ASN A 25 -27.65 -66.81 32.16
N SER A 26 -27.38 -67.89 32.88
CA SER A 26 -26.27 -68.80 32.57
C SER A 26 -26.57 -69.80 31.45
N ALA A 27 -27.80 -69.86 30.94
CA ALA A 27 -28.18 -70.84 29.93
C ALA A 27 -27.49 -70.55 28.58
N SER A 28 -26.86 -71.59 28.02
CA SER A 28 -26.36 -71.65 26.64
C SER A 28 -27.52 -71.80 25.68
N PHE A 29 -27.52 -71.03 24.59
CA PHE A 29 -28.58 -71.13 23.58
C PHE A 29 -28.61 -72.52 22.95
N VAL A 30 -27.45 -73.09 22.68
CA VAL A 30 -27.34 -74.40 22.02
C VAL A 30 -27.42 -75.54 23.04
N ASP A 31 -26.62 -75.49 24.12
CA ASP A 31 -26.48 -76.65 25.02
C ASP A 31 -27.66 -76.80 26.00
N ASP A 32 -28.22 -75.68 26.47
CA ASP A 32 -29.25 -75.70 27.52
C ASP A 32 -30.65 -75.43 26.96
N LEU A 33 -30.77 -74.56 25.94
CA LEU A 33 -32.06 -74.19 25.33
C LEU A 33 -32.33 -74.91 23.99
N GLY A 34 -31.36 -75.67 23.48
CA GLY A 34 -31.55 -76.54 22.31
C GLY A 34 -31.65 -75.82 20.97
N ALA A 35 -31.20 -74.57 20.87
CA ALA A 35 -31.20 -73.79 19.64
C ALA A 35 -30.29 -74.43 18.58
N ASP A 36 -30.79 -74.56 17.34
CA ASP A 36 -29.97 -74.90 16.19
C ASP A 36 -29.37 -73.65 15.51
N SER A 37 -28.63 -73.84 14.42
CA SER A 37 -27.97 -72.73 13.70
C SER A 37 -28.94 -71.75 13.04
N LEU A 38 -30.18 -72.17 12.76
CA LEU A 38 -31.21 -71.30 12.21
C LEU A 38 -31.85 -70.49 13.34
N ASP A 39 -32.14 -71.14 14.47
CA ASP A 39 -32.71 -70.51 15.66
C ASP A 39 -31.81 -69.38 16.20
N THR A 40 -30.49 -69.57 16.21
CA THR A 40 -29.56 -68.52 16.65
C THR A 40 -29.56 -67.30 15.74
N VAL A 41 -29.70 -67.49 14.43
CA VAL A 41 -29.79 -66.39 13.44
C VAL A 41 -31.10 -65.64 13.61
N GLU A 42 -32.22 -66.36 13.71
CA GLU A 42 -33.53 -65.74 13.92
C GLU A 42 -33.60 -64.98 15.25
N LEU A 43 -32.98 -65.53 16.30
CA LEU A 43 -32.88 -64.86 17.59
C LEU A 43 -32.10 -63.54 17.51
N VAL A 44 -30.98 -63.52 16.78
CA VAL A 44 -30.19 -62.29 16.56
C VAL A 44 -31.02 -61.26 15.80
N MET A 45 -31.74 -61.66 14.74
CA MET A 45 -32.62 -60.76 13.99
C MET A 45 -33.77 -60.21 14.85
N ALA A 46 -34.37 -61.03 15.71
CA ALA A 46 -35.43 -60.59 16.62
C ALA A 46 -34.91 -59.59 17.67
N LEU A 47 -33.66 -59.77 18.13
CA LEU A 47 -33.01 -58.80 19.01
C LEU A 47 -32.69 -57.48 18.29
N GLU A 48 -32.24 -57.54 17.03
CA GLU A 48 -32.03 -56.35 16.19
C GLU A 48 -33.33 -55.55 16.01
N GLU A 49 -34.42 -56.23 15.67
CA GLU A 49 -35.74 -55.61 15.44
C GLU A 49 -36.32 -55.00 16.71
N GLU A 50 -36.35 -55.73 17.83
CA GLU A 50 -36.95 -55.24 19.08
C GLU A 50 -36.16 -54.07 19.69
N PHE A 51 -34.83 -54.06 19.54
CA PHE A 51 -33.97 -53.03 20.12
C PHE A 51 -33.54 -51.92 19.16
N ASP A 52 -33.98 -51.97 17.89
CA ASP A 52 -33.64 -51.01 16.82
C ASP A 52 -32.11 -50.85 16.68
N THR A 53 -31.40 -51.98 16.50
CA THR A 53 -29.92 -52.03 16.42
C THR A 53 -29.44 -53.03 15.36
N GLU A 54 -28.17 -52.93 14.96
CA GLU A 54 -27.47 -53.92 14.12
C GLU A 54 -26.38 -54.66 14.92
N ILE A 55 -26.37 -55.98 14.83
CA ILE A 55 -25.42 -56.92 15.45
C ILE A 55 -24.55 -57.53 14.33
N PRO A 56 -23.27 -57.11 14.20
CA PRO A 56 -22.37 -57.69 13.20
C PRO A 56 -22.18 -59.20 13.40
N ASP A 57 -22.03 -59.95 12.31
CA ASP A 57 -21.85 -61.42 12.31
C ASP A 57 -20.78 -61.89 13.32
N GLU A 58 -19.63 -61.21 13.37
CA GLU A 58 -18.53 -61.56 14.30
C GLU A 58 -18.89 -61.42 15.79
N GLU A 59 -19.83 -60.53 16.13
CA GLU A 59 -20.33 -60.37 17.51
C GLU A 59 -21.50 -61.32 17.78
N ALA A 60 -22.35 -61.57 16.79
CA ALA A 60 -23.42 -62.57 16.88
C ALA A 60 -22.87 -63.96 17.23
N GLU A 61 -21.73 -64.36 16.63
CA GLU A 61 -21.04 -65.62 16.94
C GLU A 61 -20.58 -65.73 18.41
N LYS A 62 -20.33 -64.61 19.09
CA LYS A 62 -19.87 -64.58 20.49
C LYS A 62 -21.03 -64.61 21.48
N ILE A 63 -22.25 -64.32 21.03
CA ILE A 63 -23.45 -64.26 21.87
C ILE A 63 -24.02 -65.69 21.99
N THR A 64 -23.43 -66.47 22.88
CA THR A 64 -23.78 -67.90 23.06
C THR A 64 -24.66 -68.20 24.27
N THR A 65 -24.86 -67.22 25.17
CA THR A 65 -25.64 -67.37 26.40
C THR A 65 -26.63 -66.22 26.59
N VAL A 66 -27.66 -66.46 27.41
CA VAL A 66 -28.66 -65.45 27.77
C VAL A 66 -28.00 -64.19 28.37
N GLN A 67 -27.02 -64.34 29.26
CA GLN A 67 -26.30 -63.21 29.85
C GLN A 67 -25.50 -62.42 28.81
N ALA A 68 -24.85 -63.09 27.86
CA ALA A 68 -24.09 -62.41 26.80
C ALA A 68 -24.99 -61.55 25.91
N ALA A 69 -26.18 -62.03 25.55
CA ALA A 69 -27.17 -61.22 24.82
C ALA A 69 -27.64 -60.01 25.62
N ILE A 70 -27.93 -60.18 26.92
CA ILE A 70 -28.34 -59.08 27.80
C ILE A 70 -27.24 -58.01 27.90
N ASP A 71 -25.99 -58.44 28.10
CA ASP A 71 -24.86 -57.53 28.27
C ASP A 71 -24.57 -56.76 26.99
N PHE A 72 -24.63 -57.43 25.84
CA PHE A 72 -24.44 -56.81 24.53
C PHE A 72 -25.50 -55.75 24.23
N ILE A 73 -26.78 -56.07 24.46
CA ILE A 73 -27.88 -55.10 24.25
C ILE A 73 -27.78 -53.92 25.23
N LYS A 74 -27.39 -54.17 26.50
CA LYS A 74 -27.12 -53.09 27.47
C LYS A 74 -25.99 -52.18 27.00
N GLU A 75 -24.90 -52.74 26.49
CA GLU A 75 -23.75 -51.98 26.00
C GLU A 75 -24.12 -51.07 24.82
N ILE A 76 -24.87 -51.61 23.85
CA ILE A 76 -25.37 -50.85 22.70
C ILE A 76 -26.34 -49.74 23.12
N LYS A 77 -27.31 -50.03 24.00
CA LYS A 77 -28.26 -49.03 24.51
C LYS A 77 -27.57 -47.89 25.27
N ILE A 78 -26.47 -48.18 25.96
CA ILE A 78 -25.71 -47.19 26.73
C ILE A 78 -24.83 -46.33 25.81
N ASN A 79 -24.28 -46.89 24.73
CA ASN A 79 -23.36 -46.18 23.83
C ASN A 79 -23.56 -46.49 22.32
N PRO A 80 -24.66 -46.05 21.69
CA PRO A 80 -24.91 -46.31 20.26
C PRO A 80 -23.90 -45.64 19.30
N ASN A 81 -23.09 -44.69 19.80
CA ASN A 81 -22.23 -43.82 18.98
C ASN A 81 -20.74 -44.22 18.93
N LEU A 82 -20.30 -45.28 19.65
CA LEU A 82 -18.87 -45.62 19.73
C LEU A 82 -18.30 -46.28 18.46
N LYS A 83 -19.14 -46.91 17.61
CA LYS A 83 -18.70 -47.58 16.38
C LYS A 83 -18.29 -46.61 15.26
N ASN A 84 -18.63 -45.32 15.35
CA ASN A 84 -18.44 -44.32 14.28
C ASN A 84 -17.42 -43.21 14.60
N ILE A 85 -16.48 -43.46 15.52
CA ILE A 85 -15.44 -42.49 15.88
C ILE A 85 -14.47 -42.31 14.70
N LYS A 86 -14.34 -41.08 14.21
CA LYS A 86 -13.40 -40.74 13.13
C LYS A 86 -12.01 -40.44 13.71
N ALA A 87 -10.97 -40.97 13.08
CA ALA A 87 -9.60 -40.57 13.39
C ALA A 87 -9.39 -39.10 13.03
N GLY A 88 -8.70 -38.33 13.88
CA GLY A 88 -8.49 -36.91 13.63
C GLY A 88 -7.86 -36.17 14.81
N THR A 89 -7.51 -34.90 14.59
CA THR A 89 -7.09 -34.01 15.69
C THR A 89 -8.29 -33.21 16.18
N TYR A 90 -8.63 -33.30 17.46
CA TYR A 90 -9.82 -32.65 18.02
C TYR A 90 -9.47 -31.62 19.08
N ALA A 91 -10.27 -30.56 19.19
CA ALA A 91 -10.12 -29.54 20.22
C ALA A 91 -11.05 -29.86 21.40
N LEU A 92 -10.47 -30.31 22.52
CA LEU A 92 -11.17 -30.50 23.78
C LEU A 92 -10.84 -29.34 24.73
N HIS A 93 -11.80 -28.92 25.55
CA HIS A 93 -11.58 -27.87 26.56
C HIS A 93 -11.84 -28.40 27.98
N PRO A 94 -11.19 -27.84 29.01
CA PRO A 94 -11.48 -28.17 30.40
C PRO A 94 -12.98 -28.03 30.69
N GLY A 95 -13.56 -29.01 31.40
CA GLY A 95 -14.99 -29.03 31.73
C GLY A 95 -15.93 -29.53 30.63
N MET A 96 -15.44 -29.94 29.46
CA MET A 96 -16.24 -30.63 28.44
C MET A 96 -16.72 -31.99 28.97
N ASN A 97 -18.02 -32.28 28.86
CA ASN A 97 -18.54 -33.59 29.25
C ASN A 97 -18.21 -34.66 28.19
N ILE A 98 -18.18 -35.92 28.62
CA ILE A 98 -17.78 -37.05 27.77
C ILE A 98 -18.70 -37.22 26.56
N LYS A 99 -20.01 -36.95 26.71
CA LYS A 99 -20.99 -37.07 25.62
C LYS A 99 -20.70 -36.07 24.50
N ASP A 100 -20.37 -34.84 24.84
CA ASP A 100 -20.00 -33.79 23.89
C ASP A 100 -18.67 -34.10 23.20
N ALA A 101 -17.68 -34.62 23.95
CA ALA A 101 -16.40 -35.06 23.39
C ALA A 101 -16.58 -36.22 22.39
N LEU A 102 -17.37 -37.25 22.74
CA LEU A 102 -17.70 -38.37 21.85
C LEU A 102 -18.43 -37.89 20.60
N ASN A 103 -19.37 -36.95 20.74
CA ASN A 103 -20.10 -36.39 19.60
C ASN A 103 -19.16 -35.66 18.62
N ILE A 104 -18.16 -34.94 19.11
CA ILE A 104 -17.13 -34.30 18.27
C ILE A 104 -16.38 -35.33 17.43
N PHE A 105 -16.05 -36.49 18.02
CA PHE A 105 -15.33 -37.56 17.33
C PHE A 105 -16.17 -38.28 16.28
N VAL A 106 -17.46 -38.48 16.57
CA VAL A 106 -18.41 -39.14 15.64
C VAL A 106 -18.73 -38.24 14.45
N ILE A 107 -18.96 -36.95 14.70
CA ILE A 107 -19.17 -35.96 13.65
C ILE A 107 -17.89 -35.82 12.79
N GLY A 108 -16.71 -36.00 13.40
CA GLY A 108 -15.42 -35.77 12.75
C GLY A 108 -15.10 -34.28 12.65
N LYS A 109 -15.51 -33.49 13.65
CA LYS A 109 -15.26 -32.05 13.69
C LYS A 109 -13.80 -31.78 14.09
N GLU A 110 -12.89 -32.10 13.18
CA GLU A 110 -11.47 -31.91 13.39
C GLU A 110 -11.11 -30.44 13.59
N LYS A 111 -10.09 -30.22 14.43
CA LYS A 111 -9.43 -28.94 14.61
C LYS A 111 -8.80 -28.52 13.28
N GLN A 112 -9.28 -27.37 12.78
CA GLN A 112 -8.72 -26.73 11.60
C GLN A 112 -7.53 -25.85 11.99
N PHE A 113 -6.45 -25.98 11.23
CA PHE A 113 -5.32 -25.08 11.19
C PHE A 113 -5.42 -24.24 9.92
N SER A 114 -4.60 -23.19 9.80
CA SER A 114 -4.62 -22.34 8.63
C SER A 114 -3.22 -21.93 8.18
N ILE A 115 -2.98 -22.04 6.89
CA ILE A 115 -1.85 -21.43 6.19
C ILE A 115 -2.34 -20.18 5.48
N GLN A 116 -1.64 -19.06 5.64
CA GLN A 116 -1.94 -17.83 4.94
C GLN A 116 -0.82 -17.54 3.93
N PHE A 117 -1.17 -17.45 2.66
CA PHE A 117 -0.30 -16.80 1.67
C PHE A 117 -0.68 -15.32 1.59
N ILE A 118 0.33 -14.45 1.65
CA ILE A 118 0.16 -13.00 1.69
C ILE A 118 0.26 -12.45 0.26
N GLU A 119 -0.63 -11.53 -0.09
CA GLU A 119 -0.58 -10.80 -1.36
C GLU A 119 0.78 -10.12 -1.55
N GLY A 120 1.33 -10.17 -2.76
CA GLY A 120 2.63 -9.59 -3.09
C GLY A 120 3.85 -10.38 -2.58
N SER A 121 3.64 -11.54 -1.92
CA SER A 121 4.70 -12.47 -1.54
C SER A 121 5.29 -13.19 -2.76
N THR A 122 6.53 -13.65 -2.66
CA THR A 122 7.16 -14.47 -3.71
C THR A 122 6.86 -15.96 -3.48
N LEU A 123 7.09 -16.78 -4.50
CA LEU A 123 7.00 -18.23 -4.41
C LEU A 123 7.91 -18.76 -3.29
N LYS A 124 9.11 -18.19 -3.16
CA LYS A 124 10.04 -18.54 -2.08
C LYS A 124 9.44 -18.29 -0.69
N ASP A 125 8.74 -17.17 -0.51
CA ASP A 125 8.07 -16.85 0.76
C ASP A 125 6.95 -17.85 1.06
N CYS A 126 6.12 -18.17 0.06
CA CYS A 126 5.06 -19.17 0.19
C CYS A 126 5.62 -20.56 0.58
N LEU A 127 6.69 -21.00 -0.08
CA LEU A 127 7.34 -22.28 0.23
C LEU A 127 7.97 -22.29 1.63
N ASN A 128 8.54 -21.16 2.08
CA ASN A 128 9.06 -21.02 3.43
C ASN A 128 7.96 -21.13 4.50
N ILE A 129 6.78 -20.57 4.25
CA ILE A 129 5.63 -20.71 5.16
C ILE A 129 5.27 -22.21 5.32
N LEU A 130 5.13 -22.93 4.20
CA LEU A 130 4.81 -24.36 4.22
C LEU A 130 5.88 -25.21 4.91
N LYS A 131 7.16 -24.92 4.64
CA LYS A 131 8.30 -25.63 5.24
C LYS A 131 8.35 -25.47 6.76
N ASN A 132 7.95 -24.31 7.27
CA ASN A 132 7.99 -23.99 8.69
C ASN A 132 6.67 -24.29 9.42
N SER A 133 5.73 -25.00 8.79
CA SER A 133 4.42 -25.33 9.37
C SER A 133 4.43 -26.75 9.96
N PRO A 134 4.51 -26.90 11.30
CA PRO A 134 4.68 -28.21 11.94
C PRO A 134 3.44 -29.10 11.84
N GLU A 135 2.27 -28.53 11.53
CA GLU A 135 1.03 -29.28 11.37
C GLU A 135 0.87 -29.94 10.00
N LEU A 136 1.74 -29.63 9.03
CA LEU A 136 1.72 -30.20 7.69
C LEU A 136 2.67 -31.39 7.54
N GLN A 137 2.25 -32.39 6.76
CA GLN A 137 3.12 -33.46 6.32
C GLN A 137 3.99 -32.98 5.15
N GLN A 138 5.30 -32.94 5.36
CA GLN A 138 6.29 -32.53 4.35
C GLN A 138 6.52 -33.66 3.33
N ASP A 139 5.63 -33.80 2.36
CA ASP A 139 5.60 -34.90 1.38
C ASP A 139 6.33 -34.61 0.07
N ILE A 140 6.85 -33.38 -0.11
CA ILE A 140 7.49 -32.90 -1.32
C ILE A 140 8.78 -32.14 -1.02
N ASP A 141 9.75 -32.21 -1.94
CA ASP A 141 10.98 -31.44 -1.84
C ASP A 141 10.79 -30.05 -2.44
N MET A 142 10.62 -29.06 -1.56
CA MET A 142 10.45 -27.65 -1.93
C MET A 142 11.74 -26.96 -2.37
N ASN A 143 12.91 -27.61 -2.30
CA ASN A 143 14.17 -27.02 -2.75
C ASN A 143 14.39 -27.18 -4.27
N ASN A 144 13.62 -28.07 -4.94
CA ASN A 144 13.74 -28.33 -6.37
C ASN A 144 12.43 -28.03 -7.11
N LEU A 145 12.32 -26.80 -7.64
CA LEU A 145 11.13 -26.30 -8.35
C LEU A 145 10.77 -27.12 -9.60
N ASN A 146 11.74 -27.75 -10.27
CA ASN A 146 11.50 -28.54 -11.47
C ASN A 146 10.76 -29.84 -11.14
N ASN A 147 11.18 -30.50 -10.06
CA ASN A 147 10.50 -31.70 -9.57
C ASN A 147 9.15 -31.36 -8.93
N LEU A 148 9.06 -30.20 -8.28
CA LEU A 148 7.83 -29.73 -7.66
C LEU A 148 6.68 -29.60 -8.69
N SER A 149 6.94 -29.02 -9.86
CA SER A 149 5.92 -28.88 -10.90
C SER A 149 5.34 -30.23 -11.36
N LYS A 150 6.22 -31.22 -11.58
CA LYS A 150 5.84 -32.59 -11.97
C LYS A 150 5.07 -33.30 -10.87
N GLN A 151 5.48 -33.15 -9.61
CA GLN A 151 4.79 -33.73 -8.44
C GLN A 151 3.37 -33.14 -8.25
N LEU A 152 3.15 -31.91 -8.69
CA LEU A 152 1.83 -31.27 -8.70
C LEU A 152 0.96 -31.70 -9.91
N GLY A 153 1.50 -32.48 -10.85
CA GLY A 153 0.78 -32.96 -12.04
C GLY A 153 0.71 -31.96 -13.19
N ASP A 154 1.61 -30.96 -13.23
CA ASP A 154 1.63 -29.96 -14.30
C ASP A 154 2.39 -30.45 -15.53
N LYS A 155 1.94 -30.00 -16.71
CA LYS A 155 2.65 -30.16 -17.98
C LYS A 155 3.86 -29.22 -18.07
N SER A 156 3.84 -28.09 -17.35
CA SER A 156 4.99 -27.19 -17.23
C SER A 156 6.11 -27.85 -16.43
N GLU A 157 7.35 -27.75 -16.90
CA GLU A 157 8.51 -28.28 -16.17
C GLU A 157 8.84 -27.49 -14.90
N ILE A 158 8.32 -26.27 -14.73
CA ILE A 158 8.68 -25.37 -13.62
C ILE A 158 7.41 -24.75 -13.02
N LEU A 159 7.31 -24.76 -11.69
CA LEU A 159 6.31 -23.96 -10.98
C LEU A 159 6.72 -22.48 -11.04
N LEU A 160 5.94 -21.69 -11.77
CA LEU A 160 6.27 -20.29 -12.03
C LEU A 160 5.87 -19.37 -10.87
N GLU A 161 6.61 -18.28 -10.71
CA GLU A 161 6.21 -17.16 -9.85
C GLU A 161 4.79 -16.68 -10.20
N GLY A 162 4.01 -16.24 -9.22
CA GLY A 162 2.62 -15.80 -9.39
C GLY A 162 1.58 -16.92 -9.52
N SER A 163 1.99 -18.19 -9.58
CA SER A 163 1.06 -19.32 -9.85
C SER A 163 0.22 -19.80 -8.66
N LEU A 164 0.44 -19.28 -7.45
CA LEU A 164 -0.29 -19.65 -6.25
C LEU A 164 -1.19 -18.49 -5.82
N TYR A 165 -2.48 -18.76 -5.60
CA TYR A 165 -3.40 -17.71 -5.18
C TYR A 165 -3.16 -17.33 -3.70
N PRO A 166 -2.95 -16.04 -3.38
CA PRO A 166 -2.70 -15.60 -2.01
C PRO A 166 -3.98 -15.58 -1.20
N ASP A 167 -4.22 -16.63 -0.40
CA ASP A 167 -5.44 -16.78 0.41
C ASP A 167 -5.14 -17.57 1.70
N LYS A 168 -6.16 -17.73 2.53
CA LYS A 168 -6.18 -18.57 3.73
C LYS A 168 -6.62 -20.00 3.39
N TYR A 169 -5.70 -20.94 3.50
CA TYR A 169 -5.95 -22.36 3.28
C TYR A 169 -6.16 -23.08 4.61
N LEU A 170 -7.41 -23.45 4.89
CA LEU A 170 -7.76 -24.30 6.04
C LEU A 170 -7.36 -25.75 5.80
N HIS A 171 -6.85 -26.41 6.83
CA HIS A 171 -6.39 -27.80 6.77
C HIS A 171 -6.45 -28.50 8.14
N THR A 172 -6.33 -29.83 8.15
CA THR A 172 -6.21 -30.64 9.38
C THR A 172 -4.75 -30.99 9.66
N LYS A 173 -4.48 -31.64 10.79
CA LYS A 173 -3.12 -32.08 11.11
C LYS A 173 -2.68 -33.17 10.12
N ASN A 174 -1.42 -33.15 9.72
CA ASN A 174 -0.80 -34.06 8.74
C ASN A 174 -1.35 -33.92 7.31
N THR A 175 -2.10 -32.85 6.99
CA THR A 175 -2.39 -32.52 5.58
C THR A 175 -1.08 -32.37 4.82
N LYS A 176 -1.01 -32.94 3.61
CA LYS A 176 0.18 -32.90 2.76
C LYS A 176 0.44 -31.51 2.21
N VAL A 177 1.70 -31.09 2.16
CA VAL A 177 2.11 -29.82 1.54
C VAL A 177 1.69 -29.78 0.06
N SER A 178 1.80 -30.90 -0.66
CA SER A 178 1.38 -30.98 -2.06
C SER A 178 -0.10 -30.68 -2.28
N GLU A 179 -0.95 -30.97 -1.30
CA GLU A 179 -2.39 -30.71 -1.36
C GLU A 179 -2.69 -29.21 -1.26
N ILE A 180 -2.01 -28.51 -0.34
CA ILE A 180 -2.15 -27.05 -0.19
C ILE A 180 -1.69 -26.34 -1.46
N LEU A 181 -0.55 -26.75 -2.03
CA LEU A 181 -0.06 -26.19 -3.30
C LEU A 181 -1.00 -26.44 -4.48
N LYS A 182 -1.56 -27.65 -4.59
CA LYS A 182 -2.56 -27.97 -5.63
C LYS A 182 -3.80 -27.09 -5.52
N ARG A 183 -4.33 -26.93 -4.30
CA ARG A 183 -5.48 -26.04 -4.05
C ARG A 183 -5.17 -24.60 -4.42
N ALA A 184 -4.04 -24.06 -3.97
CA ALA A 184 -3.67 -22.67 -4.26
C ALA A 184 -3.45 -22.41 -5.76
N LYS A 185 -2.85 -23.37 -6.46
CA LYS A 185 -2.64 -23.31 -7.90
C LYS A 185 -3.94 -23.43 -8.69
N GLN A 186 -4.82 -24.34 -8.28
CA GLN A 186 -6.13 -24.52 -8.92
C GLN A 186 -6.98 -23.25 -8.76
N ASN A 187 -6.95 -22.62 -7.58
CA ASN A 187 -7.62 -21.36 -7.32
C ASN A 187 -7.11 -20.26 -8.27
N MET A 188 -5.79 -20.08 -8.37
CA MET A 188 -5.21 -19.08 -9.29
C MET A 188 -5.61 -19.36 -10.75
N THR A 189 -5.56 -20.63 -11.15
CA THR A 189 -5.90 -21.05 -12.52
C THR A 189 -7.37 -20.75 -12.85
N ASN A 190 -8.28 -21.04 -11.92
CA ASN A 190 -9.72 -20.78 -12.10
C ASN A 190 -10.01 -19.28 -12.18
N ILE A 191 -9.46 -18.49 -11.25
CA ILE A 191 -9.64 -17.02 -11.23
C ILE A 191 -9.10 -16.41 -12.52
N LEU A 192 -7.90 -16.81 -12.93
CA LEU A 192 -7.26 -16.27 -14.12
C LEU A 192 -8.02 -16.65 -15.39
N LYS A 193 -8.61 -17.85 -15.45
CA LYS A 193 -9.47 -18.28 -16.55
C LYS A 193 -10.73 -17.40 -16.64
N GLU A 194 -11.43 -17.20 -15.52
CA GLU A 194 -12.65 -16.39 -15.47
C GLU A 194 -12.37 -14.94 -15.88
N ILE A 195 -11.36 -14.31 -15.27
CA ILE A 195 -10.99 -12.92 -15.57
C ILE A 195 -10.52 -12.77 -17.01
N TRP A 196 -9.78 -13.75 -17.54
CA TRP A 196 -9.35 -13.71 -18.93
C TRP A 196 -10.53 -13.69 -19.89
N GLU A 197 -11.62 -14.42 -19.60
CA GLU A 197 -12.82 -14.42 -20.43
C GLU A 197 -13.55 -13.06 -20.39
N THR A 198 -13.56 -12.38 -19.24
CA THR A 198 -14.27 -11.11 -19.08
C THR A 198 -13.45 -9.87 -19.42
N ARG A 199 -12.12 -9.97 -19.57
CA ARG A 199 -11.20 -8.84 -19.75
C ARG A 199 -11.58 -7.87 -20.89
N ASP A 200 -11.06 -6.65 -20.81
CA ASP A 200 -11.14 -5.69 -21.91
C ASP A 200 -10.47 -6.22 -23.19
N LYS A 201 -11.16 -6.12 -24.34
CA LYS A 201 -10.73 -6.77 -25.60
C LYS A 201 -9.41 -6.25 -26.18
N ASN A 202 -9.07 -4.99 -25.96
CA ASN A 202 -7.94 -4.31 -26.59
C ASN A 202 -6.73 -4.19 -25.66
N LEU A 203 -6.40 -5.26 -24.92
CA LEU A 203 -5.25 -5.29 -24.01
C LEU A 203 -4.00 -5.84 -24.73
N PRO A 204 -2.79 -5.35 -24.40
CA PRO A 204 -1.53 -5.77 -25.00
C PRO A 204 -1.00 -7.07 -24.36
N TYR A 205 -1.89 -8.04 -24.12
CA TYR A 205 -1.58 -9.31 -23.47
C TYR A 205 -1.81 -10.45 -24.46
N GLU A 206 -0.82 -11.33 -24.62
CA GLU A 206 -0.88 -12.46 -25.54
C GLU A 206 -1.56 -13.69 -24.91
N SER A 207 -1.56 -13.76 -23.58
CA SER A 207 -2.05 -14.92 -22.83
C SER A 207 -2.52 -14.56 -21.41
N PRO A 208 -3.30 -15.43 -20.74
CA PRO A 208 -3.63 -15.24 -19.33
C PRO A 208 -2.37 -15.10 -18.46
N GLN A 209 -1.28 -15.80 -18.81
CA GLN A 209 0.00 -15.68 -18.11
C GLN A 209 0.57 -14.27 -18.22
N SER A 210 0.54 -13.64 -19.41
CA SER A 210 1.01 -12.25 -19.55
C SER A 210 0.17 -11.23 -18.76
N LEU A 211 -1.14 -11.48 -18.60
CA LEU A 211 -2.00 -10.70 -17.70
C LEU A 211 -1.57 -10.86 -16.24
N LEU A 212 -1.29 -12.09 -15.81
CA LEU A 212 -0.79 -12.38 -14.47
C LEU A 212 0.56 -11.72 -14.18
N VAL A 213 1.46 -11.66 -15.17
CA VAL A 213 2.72 -10.90 -15.04
C VAL A 213 2.42 -9.44 -14.73
N MET A 214 1.54 -8.80 -15.51
CA MET A 214 1.15 -7.42 -15.27
C MET A 214 0.52 -7.23 -13.87
N ALA A 215 -0.38 -8.12 -13.47
CA ALA A 215 -1.01 -8.08 -12.15
C ALA A 215 0.02 -8.12 -11.02
N SER A 216 1.09 -8.92 -11.15
CA SER A 216 2.16 -8.98 -10.15
C SER A 216 3.00 -7.70 -10.05
N ILE A 217 3.13 -6.95 -11.16
CA ILE A 217 3.79 -5.64 -11.17
C ILE A 217 2.91 -4.63 -10.46
N ILE A 218 1.61 -4.56 -10.81
CA ILE A 218 0.64 -3.66 -10.19
C ILE A 218 0.55 -3.89 -8.68
N GLU A 219 0.55 -5.16 -8.24
CA GLU A 219 0.53 -5.52 -6.82
C GLU A 219 1.69 -4.91 -6.03
N LYS A 220 2.87 -4.82 -6.65
CA LYS A 220 4.09 -4.32 -6.00
C LYS A 220 4.28 -2.81 -6.10
N GLU A 221 3.54 -2.12 -6.97
CA GLU A 221 3.67 -0.67 -7.18
C GLU A 221 2.91 0.17 -6.16
N SER A 222 1.71 -0.25 -5.75
CA SER A 222 0.92 0.52 -4.79
C SER A 222 0.21 -0.34 -3.77
N ALA A 223 0.29 0.10 -2.51
CA ALA A 223 -0.50 -0.42 -1.40
C ALA A 223 -1.96 0.08 -1.46
N LEU A 224 -2.25 1.14 -2.22
CA LEU A 224 -3.57 1.74 -2.31
C LEU A 224 -4.42 1.06 -3.38
N LYS A 225 -5.40 0.27 -2.92
CA LYS A 225 -6.26 -0.54 -3.80
C LYS A 225 -6.97 0.29 -4.89
N TYR A 226 -7.37 1.53 -4.57
CA TYR A 226 -8.13 2.38 -5.49
C TYR A 226 -7.29 2.95 -6.66
N GLU A 227 -5.95 2.95 -6.57
CA GLU A 227 -5.08 3.45 -7.65
C GLU A 227 -4.70 2.37 -8.67
N ARG A 228 -4.87 1.09 -8.33
CA ARG A 228 -4.39 -0.06 -9.13
C ARG A 228 -4.91 -0.02 -10.57
N PHE A 229 -6.17 0.36 -10.77
CA PHE A 229 -6.79 0.50 -12.10
C PHE A 229 -6.13 1.59 -12.95
N ARG A 230 -5.72 2.71 -12.34
CA ARG A 230 -5.04 3.81 -13.03
C ARG A 230 -3.57 3.51 -13.29
N ILE A 231 -2.88 2.87 -12.35
CA ILE A 231 -1.51 2.36 -12.55
C ILE A 231 -1.50 1.34 -13.69
N SER A 232 -2.48 0.42 -13.72
CA SER A 232 -2.69 -0.50 -14.83
C SER A 232 -2.85 0.22 -16.16
N SER A 233 -3.64 1.30 -16.22
CA SER A 233 -3.76 2.14 -17.42
C SER A 233 -2.41 2.64 -17.91
N VAL A 234 -1.54 3.13 -17.03
CA VAL A 234 -0.21 3.64 -17.42
C VAL A 234 0.62 2.52 -18.05
N PHE A 235 0.70 1.35 -17.42
CA PHE A 235 1.49 0.25 -17.96
C PHE A 235 0.92 -0.29 -19.28
N VAL A 236 -0.41 -0.40 -19.39
CA VAL A 236 -1.07 -0.80 -20.64
C VAL A 236 -0.79 0.21 -21.77
N ASN A 237 -0.88 1.51 -21.48
CA ASN A 237 -0.57 2.57 -22.45
C ASN A 237 0.88 2.52 -22.89
N ARG A 238 1.82 2.33 -21.94
CA ARG A 238 3.24 2.15 -22.24
C ARG A 238 3.49 0.94 -23.14
N LEU A 239 2.91 -0.22 -22.84
CA LEU A 239 3.06 -1.43 -23.66
C LEU A 239 2.55 -1.22 -25.08
N LYS A 240 1.35 -0.64 -25.25
CA LYS A 240 0.77 -0.34 -26.56
C LYS A 240 1.66 0.60 -27.39
N ASN A 241 2.34 1.53 -26.73
CA ASN A 241 3.24 2.50 -27.37
C ASN A 241 4.71 2.05 -27.41
N LYS A 242 4.99 0.77 -27.13
CA LYS A 242 6.36 0.20 -27.12
C LYS A 242 7.32 0.96 -26.20
N MET A 243 6.80 1.57 -25.13
CA MET A 243 7.59 2.16 -24.06
C MET A 243 8.00 1.06 -23.07
N LYS A 244 9.17 1.24 -22.48
CA LYS A 244 9.62 0.42 -21.35
C LYS A 244 8.73 0.67 -20.13
N LEU A 245 8.47 -0.36 -19.33
CA LEU A 245 7.60 -0.20 -18.15
C LEU A 245 8.27 0.63 -17.06
N GLN A 246 9.58 0.47 -16.85
CA GLN A 246 10.38 1.18 -15.84
C GLN A 246 9.78 1.09 -14.43
N SER A 247 9.47 -0.13 -14.01
CA SER A 247 8.92 -0.45 -12.69
C SER A 247 10.03 -0.90 -11.74
N ASP A 248 10.19 -0.21 -10.62
CA ASP A 248 11.22 -0.47 -9.61
C ASP A 248 11.13 -1.90 -9.02
N PRO A 249 9.94 -2.41 -8.65
CA PRO A 249 9.78 -3.80 -8.20
C PRO A 249 10.38 -4.86 -9.14
N THR A 250 10.35 -4.61 -10.46
CA THR A 250 10.90 -5.57 -11.43
C THR A 250 12.43 -5.60 -11.41
N VAL A 251 13.07 -4.46 -11.14
CA VAL A 251 14.51 -4.35 -10.93
C VAL A 251 14.89 -5.04 -9.62
N GLU A 252 14.16 -4.73 -8.55
CA GLU A 252 14.38 -5.32 -7.23
C GLU A 252 14.29 -6.85 -7.28
N TYR A 253 13.25 -7.39 -7.91
CA TYR A 253 13.08 -8.84 -8.07
C TYR A 253 14.27 -9.46 -8.82
N GLY A 254 14.61 -8.92 -10.00
CA GLY A 254 15.70 -9.45 -10.83
C GLY A 254 17.07 -9.39 -10.15
N VAL A 255 17.35 -8.32 -9.40
CA VAL A 255 18.61 -8.17 -8.65
C VAL A 255 18.65 -9.11 -7.46
N LYS A 256 17.54 -9.29 -6.72
CA LYS A 256 17.49 -10.21 -5.58
C LYS A 256 17.60 -11.68 -5.98
N LEU A 257 17.21 -12.05 -7.19
CA LEU A 257 17.50 -13.39 -7.73
C LEU A 257 19.01 -13.65 -7.82
N LEU A 258 19.81 -12.61 -8.11
CA LEU A 258 21.28 -12.71 -8.17
C LEU A 258 21.92 -12.50 -6.79
N GLN A 259 21.37 -11.59 -5.99
CA GLN A 259 21.93 -11.11 -4.71
C GLN A 259 20.81 -10.94 -3.66
N PRO A 260 20.38 -12.01 -2.97
CA PRO A 260 19.15 -12.03 -2.17
C PRO A 260 19.04 -10.97 -1.07
N ASN A 261 20.16 -10.58 -0.47
CA ASN A 261 20.20 -9.66 0.67
C ASN A 261 20.62 -8.23 0.30
N LYS A 262 20.70 -7.91 -1.00
CA LYS A 262 21.17 -6.61 -1.46
C LYS A 262 20.10 -5.53 -1.33
N LYS A 263 20.47 -4.38 -0.75
CA LYS A 263 19.70 -3.14 -0.85
C LYS A 263 19.89 -2.51 -2.23
N ILE A 264 18.79 -2.17 -2.89
CA ILE A 264 18.81 -1.60 -4.25
C ILE A 264 19.37 -0.17 -4.22
N THR A 265 20.20 0.14 -5.20
CA THR A 265 20.81 1.46 -5.43
C THR A 265 20.59 1.89 -6.88
N TYR A 266 20.82 3.16 -7.19
CA TYR A 266 20.69 3.68 -8.56
C TYR A 266 21.55 2.93 -9.61
N LYS A 267 22.68 2.33 -9.20
CA LYS A 267 23.53 1.53 -10.11
C LYS A 267 22.84 0.25 -10.58
N ASP A 268 21.93 -0.29 -9.76
CA ASP A 268 21.26 -1.57 -10.02
C ASP A 268 20.25 -1.49 -11.16
N PHE A 269 19.71 -0.30 -11.42
CA PHE A 269 18.82 -0.02 -12.56
C PHE A 269 19.48 -0.24 -13.92
N LYS A 270 20.82 -0.31 -13.95
CA LYS A 270 21.62 -0.60 -15.15
C LYS A 270 22.02 -2.07 -15.29
N ILE A 271 21.70 -2.91 -14.31
CA ILE A 271 22.01 -4.34 -14.35
C ILE A 271 21.03 -5.04 -15.30
N SER A 272 21.56 -5.66 -16.35
CA SER A 272 20.74 -6.43 -17.29
C SER A 272 20.25 -7.72 -16.63
N THR A 273 18.94 -7.84 -16.48
CA THR A 273 18.25 -9.07 -16.07
C THR A 273 17.01 -9.25 -16.96
N PRO A 274 16.48 -10.48 -17.11
CA PRO A 274 15.21 -10.71 -17.82
C PRO A 274 13.98 -10.05 -17.17
N TYR A 275 14.17 -9.37 -16.04
CA TYR A 275 13.12 -8.70 -15.28
C TYR A 275 13.28 -7.18 -15.28
N ASN A 276 14.48 -6.64 -15.53
CA ASN A 276 14.73 -5.21 -15.42
C ASN A 276 14.02 -4.43 -16.55
N THR A 277 12.83 -3.91 -16.24
CA THR A 277 11.99 -3.14 -17.17
C THR A 277 12.49 -1.72 -17.43
N TYR A 278 13.63 -1.29 -16.88
CA TYR A 278 14.37 -0.11 -17.38
C TYR A 278 15.25 -0.44 -18.59
N ILE A 279 15.56 -1.72 -18.81
CA ILE A 279 16.42 -2.19 -19.89
C ILE A 279 15.61 -2.89 -20.97
N ILE A 280 14.76 -3.84 -20.59
CA ILE A 280 13.94 -4.61 -21.53
C ILE A 280 12.71 -3.81 -21.99
N TYR A 281 12.22 -4.13 -23.19
CA TYR A 281 10.91 -3.71 -23.67
C TYR A 281 9.88 -4.82 -23.40
N GLY A 282 8.63 -4.43 -23.16
CA GLY A 282 7.55 -5.37 -22.87
C GLY A 282 7.51 -5.83 -21.41
N LEU A 283 6.82 -6.94 -21.17
CA LEU A 283 6.68 -7.57 -19.87
C LEU A 283 7.96 -8.37 -19.49
N PRO A 284 8.28 -8.50 -18.19
CA PRO A 284 9.30 -9.43 -17.74
C PRO A 284 8.90 -10.88 -18.01
N LYS A 285 9.88 -11.81 -17.95
CA LYS A 285 9.70 -13.21 -18.36
C LYS A 285 8.62 -13.96 -17.56
N THR A 286 8.47 -13.66 -16.28
CA THR A 286 7.44 -14.20 -15.39
C THR A 286 6.92 -13.12 -14.46
N ALA A 287 5.89 -13.43 -13.68
CA ALA A 287 5.46 -12.60 -12.58
C ALA A 287 6.61 -12.41 -11.57
N ILE A 288 6.48 -11.41 -10.71
CA ILE A 288 7.47 -11.06 -9.66
C ILE A 288 6.93 -11.27 -8.24
N SER A 289 5.67 -11.69 -8.11
CA SER A 289 4.96 -11.93 -6.85
C SER A 289 3.64 -12.67 -7.09
N MET A 290 2.96 -13.08 -6.01
CA MET A 290 1.57 -13.59 -5.99
C MET A 290 0.58 -12.41 -5.93
N PRO A 291 -0.12 -12.06 -7.04
CA PRO A 291 -1.03 -10.93 -7.05
C PRO A 291 -2.37 -11.25 -6.37
N SER A 292 -2.99 -10.23 -5.77
CA SER A 292 -4.36 -10.26 -5.28
C SER A 292 -5.39 -10.31 -6.42
N LEU A 293 -6.64 -10.67 -6.09
CA LEU A 293 -7.75 -10.62 -7.04
C LEU A 293 -7.91 -9.22 -7.65
N GLU A 294 -7.82 -8.17 -6.85
CA GLU A 294 -7.98 -6.79 -7.30
C GLU A 294 -6.88 -6.37 -8.27
N SER A 295 -5.63 -6.82 -8.08
CA SER A 295 -4.55 -6.56 -9.03
C SER A 295 -4.75 -7.32 -10.35
N ILE A 296 -5.29 -8.54 -10.30
CA ILE A 296 -5.65 -9.31 -11.50
C ILE A 296 -6.82 -8.61 -12.24
N GLN A 297 -7.83 -8.12 -11.51
CA GLN A 297 -8.92 -7.33 -12.07
C GLN A 297 -8.43 -6.02 -12.68
N ALA A 298 -7.52 -5.30 -12.01
CA ALA A 298 -6.95 -4.06 -12.52
C ALA A 298 -6.15 -4.29 -13.82
N ALA A 299 -5.39 -5.37 -13.91
CA ALA A 299 -4.73 -5.77 -15.16
C ALA A 299 -5.76 -6.03 -16.28
N ALA A 300 -6.86 -6.72 -15.98
CA ALA A 300 -7.90 -7.07 -16.95
C ALA A 300 -8.81 -5.91 -17.36
N HIS A 301 -8.97 -4.91 -16.51
CA HIS A 301 -9.94 -3.81 -16.68
C HIS A 301 -9.33 -2.45 -16.30
N PRO A 302 -8.24 -2.02 -16.95
CA PRO A 302 -7.58 -0.76 -16.62
C PRO A 302 -8.55 0.43 -16.75
N GLU A 303 -8.34 1.47 -15.92
CA GLU A 303 -9.00 2.76 -16.11
C GLU A 303 -8.73 3.27 -17.53
N LYS A 304 -9.72 3.90 -18.18
CA LYS A 304 -9.50 4.50 -19.50
C LYS A 304 -8.91 5.89 -19.33
N SER A 305 -7.61 6.02 -19.54
CA SER A 305 -6.89 7.29 -19.46
C SER A 305 -5.78 7.38 -20.50
N ASP A 306 -5.28 8.58 -20.75
CA ASP A 306 -4.11 8.85 -21.59
C ASP A 306 -2.84 9.05 -20.75
N TYR A 307 -2.79 8.48 -19.53
CA TYR A 307 -1.62 8.59 -18.68
C TYR A 307 -0.50 7.64 -19.12
N PHE A 308 0.74 8.15 -19.08
CA PHE A 308 1.96 7.40 -19.40
C PHE A 308 3.01 7.46 -18.29
N TYR A 309 2.78 8.28 -17.26
CA TYR A 309 3.71 8.47 -16.17
C TYR A 309 2.95 8.56 -14.86
N PHE A 310 3.57 8.12 -13.78
CA PHE A 310 3.12 8.38 -12.43
C PHE A 310 4.32 8.56 -11.50
N VAL A 311 4.13 9.32 -10.42
CA VAL A 311 5.14 9.51 -9.38
C VAL A 311 4.47 9.52 -8.02
N SER A 312 5.08 8.87 -7.03
CA SER A 312 4.57 8.89 -5.66
C SER A 312 4.67 10.31 -5.09
N THR A 313 3.62 10.73 -4.39
CA THR A 313 3.54 12.02 -3.68
C THR A 313 4.29 12.03 -2.34
N GLY A 314 4.86 10.88 -1.93
CA GLY A 314 5.48 10.69 -0.62
C GLY A 314 4.50 10.40 0.53
N ASN A 315 3.18 10.57 0.31
CA ASN A 315 2.13 10.24 1.29
C ASN A 315 1.42 8.90 1.00
N GLY A 316 1.87 8.17 -0.04
CA GLY A 316 1.28 6.90 -0.48
C GLY A 316 0.51 7.00 -1.81
N ASP A 317 -0.06 8.16 -2.13
CA ASP A 317 -0.79 8.39 -3.38
C ASP A 317 0.16 8.75 -4.55
N HIS A 318 -0.33 8.68 -5.78
CA HIS A 318 0.41 9.00 -7.00
C HIS A 318 -0.21 10.16 -7.81
N ILE A 319 0.66 10.97 -8.42
CA ILE A 319 0.28 11.94 -9.46
C ILE A 319 0.50 11.28 -10.81
N PHE A 320 -0.51 11.35 -11.69
CA PHE A 320 -0.49 10.76 -13.03
C PHE A 320 -0.35 11.85 -14.10
N SER A 321 0.41 11.56 -15.16
CA SER A 321 0.70 12.52 -16.23
C SER A 321 0.69 11.88 -17.61
N GLN A 322 0.24 12.63 -18.61
CA GLN A 322 0.11 12.18 -20.00
C GLN A 322 1.46 12.21 -20.73
N ASP A 323 2.32 13.16 -20.40
CA ASP A 323 3.61 13.36 -21.05
C ASP A 323 4.74 13.51 -20.03
N PHE A 324 5.97 13.39 -20.53
CA PHE A 324 7.18 13.40 -19.72
C PHE A 324 7.49 14.78 -19.12
N ASP A 325 7.13 15.86 -19.80
CA ASP A 325 7.39 17.21 -19.31
C ASP A 325 6.45 17.52 -18.13
N SER A 326 5.19 17.09 -18.23
CA SER A 326 4.23 17.15 -17.14
C SER A 326 4.65 16.34 -15.93
N HIS A 327 5.21 15.15 -16.16
CA HIS A 327 5.78 14.33 -15.09
C HIS A 327 6.98 15.01 -14.38
N LYS A 328 7.74 15.85 -15.10
CA LYS A 328 8.93 16.54 -14.58
C LYS A 328 8.65 17.84 -13.85
N GLN A 329 7.42 18.33 -13.84
CA GLN A 329 7.07 19.62 -13.27
C GLN A 329 7.66 19.81 -11.85
N ALA A 330 7.99 21.06 -11.52
CA ALA A 330 8.47 21.41 -10.20
C ALA A 330 8.04 22.81 -9.79
N PHE A 331 7.86 22.99 -8.49
CA PHE A 331 7.74 24.27 -7.85
C PHE A 331 9.08 24.70 -7.23
N ILE A 332 9.75 25.64 -7.87
CA ILE A 332 10.98 26.26 -7.38
C ILE A 332 10.63 27.59 -6.71
N VAL A 333 11.17 27.83 -5.51
CA VAL A 333 10.99 29.11 -4.80
C VAL A 333 12.33 29.77 -4.53
N ILE A 334 12.39 31.09 -4.70
CA ILE A 334 13.55 31.91 -4.34
C ILE A 334 13.18 32.71 -3.10
N GLU A 335 14.01 32.59 -2.07
CA GLU A 335 13.82 33.22 -0.76
C GLU A 335 14.99 34.12 -0.35
N GLY A 336 14.76 34.93 0.67
CA GLY A 336 15.78 35.79 1.28
C GLY A 336 15.29 37.19 1.58
N LEU A 337 16.13 37.97 2.26
CA LEU A 337 15.81 39.36 2.62
C LEU A 337 15.58 40.25 1.40
N GLU A 338 14.89 41.37 1.57
CA GLU A 338 14.90 42.43 0.57
C GLU A 338 16.35 42.87 0.28
N GLY A 339 16.68 43.05 -1.00
CA GLY A 339 18.05 43.39 -1.41
C GLY A 339 19.00 42.20 -1.60
N SER A 340 18.57 40.96 -1.32
CA SER A 340 19.39 39.76 -1.59
C SER A 340 19.62 39.48 -3.08
N GLY A 341 18.80 40.03 -3.98
CA GLY A 341 18.96 39.86 -5.43
C GLY A 341 18.03 38.83 -6.08
N LYS A 342 16.92 38.48 -5.42
CA LYS A 342 15.93 37.49 -5.90
C LYS A 342 15.52 37.65 -7.37
N THR A 343 15.22 38.86 -7.83
CA THR A 343 14.85 39.12 -9.23
C THR A 343 15.93 38.69 -10.22
N ASN A 344 17.21 38.90 -9.89
CA ASN A 344 18.32 38.45 -10.73
C ASN A 344 18.46 36.93 -10.68
N ALA A 345 18.37 36.33 -9.49
CA ALA A 345 18.39 34.88 -9.31
C ALA A 345 17.27 34.18 -10.08
N ILE A 346 16.04 34.70 -10.04
CA ILE A 346 14.91 34.19 -10.84
C ILE A 346 15.25 34.23 -12.33
N SER A 347 15.72 35.38 -12.82
CA SER A 347 16.11 35.52 -14.24
C SER A 347 17.19 34.51 -14.64
N LYS A 348 18.15 34.26 -13.75
CA LYS A 348 19.23 33.29 -13.96
C LYS A 348 18.70 31.85 -13.96
N ILE A 349 17.87 31.48 -12.98
CA ILE A 349 17.23 30.15 -12.88
C ILE A 349 16.45 29.86 -14.16
N VAL A 350 15.61 30.79 -14.60
CA VAL A 350 14.80 30.66 -15.83
C VAL A 350 15.67 30.43 -17.05
N HIS A 351 16.75 31.20 -17.18
CA HIS A 351 17.69 31.02 -18.28
C HIS A 351 18.31 29.62 -18.26
N ILE A 352 18.70 29.11 -17.09
CA ILE A 352 19.25 27.76 -16.94
C ILE A 352 18.20 26.69 -17.26
N LEU A 353 16.96 26.82 -16.74
CA LEU A 353 15.86 25.89 -17.02
C LEU A 353 15.57 25.82 -18.53
N ASN A 354 15.50 26.96 -19.20
CA ASN A 354 15.34 27.03 -20.65
C ASN A 354 16.48 26.32 -21.40
N GLN A 355 17.73 26.45 -20.94
CA GLN A 355 18.88 25.73 -21.51
C GLN A 355 18.78 24.21 -21.30
N GLN A 356 18.07 23.75 -20.27
CA GLN A 356 17.79 22.34 -20.02
C GLN A 356 16.53 21.84 -20.74
N GLY A 357 15.93 22.66 -21.62
CA GLY A 357 14.74 22.31 -22.39
C GLY A 357 13.40 22.56 -21.68
N ILE A 358 13.43 23.06 -20.44
CA ILE A 358 12.23 23.38 -19.66
C ILE A 358 11.74 24.78 -20.06
N LYS A 359 10.71 24.82 -20.90
CA LYS A 359 10.20 26.08 -21.49
C LYS A 359 8.88 26.56 -20.90
N ASN A 360 8.04 25.64 -20.43
CA ASN A 360 6.73 25.98 -19.87
C ASN A 360 6.89 26.36 -18.38
N ILE A 361 7.17 27.64 -18.13
CA ILE A 361 7.43 28.18 -16.78
C ILE A 361 6.43 29.29 -16.46
N ILE A 362 5.74 29.14 -15.34
CA ILE A 362 4.84 30.13 -14.75
C ILE A 362 5.55 30.85 -13.61
N PHE A 363 5.45 32.18 -13.61
CA PHE A 363 6.02 33.03 -12.57
C PHE A 363 4.99 33.43 -11.54
N THR A 364 5.36 33.33 -10.28
CA THR A 364 4.53 33.79 -9.17
C THR A 364 5.33 34.65 -8.20
N ARG A 365 4.62 35.44 -7.39
CA ARG A 365 5.22 36.31 -6.35
C ARG A 365 4.28 36.40 -5.17
N GLU A 366 4.84 36.32 -3.96
CA GLU A 366 4.08 36.46 -2.74
C GLU A 366 4.48 37.66 -1.87
N PRO A 367 3.52 38.26 -1.14
CA PRO A 367 2.07 38.15 -1.38
C PRO A 367 1.73 38.77 -2.74
N GLY A 368 0.80 38.19 -3.52
CA GLY A 368 0.44 38.68 -4.86
C GLY A 368 0.03 37.58 -5.85
N GLY A 369 -0.01 37.91 -7.14
CA GLY A 369 -0.21 36.96 -8.24
C GLY A 369 -1.67 36.62 -8.60
N THR A 370 -2.64 37.14 -7.86
CA THR A 370 -4.07 37.15 -8.24
C THR A 370 -4.69 38.50 -7.88
N PRO A 371 -5.85 38.90 -8.44
CA PRO A 371 -6.45 40.19 -8.11
C PRO A 371 -6.68 40.41 -6.61
N LEU A 372 -7.19 39.39 -5.91
CA LEU A 372 -7.37 39.43 -4.45
C LEU A 372 -6.02 39.49 -3.71
N ALA A 373 -5.05 38.65 -4.10
CA ALA A 373 -3.74 38.64 -3.48
C ALA A 373 -2.95 39.95 -3.70
N GLU A 374 -3.15 40.63 -4.84
CA GLU A 374 -2.57 41.95 -5.11
C GLU A 374 -3.25 43.05 -4.27
N ALA A 375 -4.57 42.98 -4.06
CA ALA A 375 -5.25 43.89 -3.13
C ALA A 375 -4.71 43.73 -1.70
N LEU A 376 -4.57 42.49 -1.23
CA LEU A 376 -3.97 42.19 0.07
C LEU A 376 -2.50 42.65 0.15
N ARG A 377 -1.72 42.45 -0.91
CA ARG A 377 -0.33 42.93 -1.00
C ARG A 377 -0.25 44.44 -0.77
N THR A 378 -1.14 45.22 -1.40
CA THR A 378 -1.20 46.67 -1.21
C THR A 378 -1.45 47.02 0.26
N LEU A 379 -2.42 46.36 0.91
CA LEU A 379 -2.71 46.58 2.33
C LEU A 379 -1.51 46.24 3.22
N ILE A 380 -0.83 45.12 2.98
CA ILE A 380 0.34 44.69 3.75
C ILE A 380 1.49 45.70 3.63
N LYS A 381 1.74 46.18 2.40
CA LYS A 381 2.86 47.07 2.09
C LYS A 381 2.62 48.52 2.51
N GLU A 382 1.40 49.01 2.32
CA GLU A 382 1.09 50.44 2.42
C GLU A 382 0.27 50.79 3.67
N GLY A 383 -0.41 49.82 4.29
CA GLY A 383 -1.34 50.07 5.39
C GLY A 383 -2.67 50.69 4.93
N VAL A 384 -3.49 51.11 5.90
CA VAL A 384 -4.77 51.79 5.65
C VAL A 384 -4.88 53.02 6.55
N GLY A 385 -4.75 54.21 5.96
CA GLY A 385 -4.87 55.47 6.70
C GLY A 385 -3.90 55.54 7.88
N TYR A 386 -4.44 55.78 9.08
CA TYR A 386 -3.68 55.85 10.34
C TYR A 386 -3.67 54.52 11.11
N GLU A 387 -4.37 53.49 10.63
CA GLU A 387 -4.55 52.24 11.36
C GLU A 387 -3.29 51.38 11.32
N GLN A 388 -2.81 50.98 12.49
CA GLN A 388 -1.66 50.08 12.61
C GLN A 388 -2.11 48.62 12.44
N ILE A 389 -1.64 47.97 11.38
CA ILE A 389 -1.86 46.54 11.17
C ILE A 389 -1.08 45.74 12.23
N THR A 390 -1.81 44.93 13.00
CA THR A 390 -1.23 44.00 13.98
C THR A 390 -0.47 42.86 13.30
N ASP A 391 0.49 42.26 13.99
CA ASP A 391 1.32 41.18 13.44
C ASP A 391 0.48 39.95 13.03
N HIS A 392 -0.57 39.64 13.79
CA HIS A 392 -1.48 38.54 13.46
C HIS A 392 -2.36 38.87 12.25
N ALA A 393 -2.81 40.11 12.09
CA ALA A 393 -3.52 40.53 10.88
C ALA A 393 -2.62 40.48 9.64
N GLU A 394 -1.36 40.94 9.75
CA GLU A 394 -0.35 40.80 8.70
C GLU A 394 -0.19 39.32 8.29
N LEU A 395 0.00 38.43 9.27
CA LEU A 395 0.15 36.99 9.04
C LEU A 395 -1.06 36.40 8.30
N LEU A 396 -2.28 36.68 8.77
CA LEU A 396 -3.50 36.14 8.17
C LEU A 396 -3.75 36.70 6.75
N MET A 397 -3.44 37.97 6.50
CA MET A 397 -3.52 38.54 5.14
C MET A 397 -2.51 37.89 4.19
N ILE A 398 -1.28 37.61 4.66
CA ILE A 398 -0.28 36.89 3.86
C ILE A 398 -0.78 35.47 3.54
N TYR A 399 -1.30 34.73 4.54
CA TYR A 399 -1.86 33.40 4.30
C TYR A 399 -3.07 33.43 3.37
N ALA A 400 -3.97 34.41 3.51
CA ALA A 400 -5.11 34.57 2.60
C ALA A 400 -4.64 34.80 1.16
N ALA A 401 -3.64 35.67 0.95
CA ALA A 401 -3.05 35.91 -0.37
C ALA A 401 -2.38 34.64 -0.93
N ARG A 402 -1.66 33.90 -0.09
CA ARG A 402 -0.98 32.65 -0.47
C ARG A 402 -1.96 31.55 -0.85
N ILE A 403 -2.99 31.30 -0.04
CA ILE A 403 -4.02 30.30 -0.33
C ILE A 403 -4.65 30.59 -1.68
N GLN A 404 -5.02 31.85 -1.92
CA GLN A 404 -5.61 32.25 -3.19
C GLN A 404 -4.67 31.98 -4.38
N LEU A 405 -3.37 32.29 -4.24
CA LEU A 405 -2.38 32.05 -5.29
C LEU A 405 -2.12 30.55 -5.52
N VAL A 406 -1.99 29.78 -4.45
CA VAL A 406 -1.73 28.34 -4.50
C VAL A 406 -2.87 27.61 -5.20
N GLU A 407 -4.12 27.86 -4.79
CA GLU A 407 -5.28 27.16 -5.31
C GLU A 407 -5.67 27.58 -6.73
N ARG A 408 -5.42 28.84 -7.11
CA ARG A 408 -5.87 29.35 -8.43
C ARG A 408 -4.80 29.35 -9.50
N ILE A 409 -3.52 29.37 -9.13
CA ILE A 409 -2.44 29.51 -10.09
C ILE A 409 -1.44 28.36 -9.93
N ILE A 410 -0.85 28.18 -8.75
CA ILE A 410 0.29 27.25 -8.59
C ILE A 410 -0.16 25.80 -8.80
N LYS A 411 -1.10 25.27 -8.02
CA LYS A 411 -1.55 23.88 -8.16
C LYS A 411 -2.10 23.58 -9.57
N PRO A 412 -2.97 24.44 -10.17
CA PRO A 412 -3.40 24.25 -11.55
C PRO A 412 -2.24 24.22 -12.56
N ALA A 413 -1.28 25.14 -12.45
CA ALA A 413 -0.10 25.18 -13.31
C ALA A 413 0.71 23.89 -13.26
N LEU A 414 1.03 23.41 -12.06
CA LEU A 414 1.77 22.17 -11.84
C LEU A 414 0.99 20.96 -12.37
N SER A 415 -0.33 20.91 -12.17
CA SER A 415 -1.17 19.83 -12.69
C SER A 415 -1.25 19.78 -14.22
N GLN A 416 -1.03 20.91 -14.88
CA GLN A 416 -0.95 21.05 -16.34
C GLN A 416 0.48 20.88 -16.87
N GLY A 417 1.41 20.44 -16.01
CA GLY A 417 2.79 20.18 -16.38
C GLY A 417 3.69 21.40 -16.50
N SER A 418 3.22 22.57 -16.06
CA SER A 418 4.04 23.77 -16.04
C SER A 418 4.97 23.75 -14.82
N TRP A 419 6.20 24.19 -15.00
CA TRP A 419 7.08 24.51 -13.88
C TRP A 419 6.63 25.83 -13.27
N VAL A 420 6.74 25.98 -11.95
CA VAL A 420 6.44 27.24 -11.28
C VAL A 420 7.71 27.76 -10.63
N VAL A 421 8.04 29.03 -10.87
CA VAL A 421 9.14 29.74 -10.22
C VAL A 421 8.57 30.91 -9.42
N GLY A 422 8.60 30.78 -8.09
CA GLY A 422 8.03 31.74 -7.15
C GLY A 422 9.07 32.68 -6.52
N ASP A 423 8.78 33.99 -6.51
CA ASP A 423 9.44 34.97 -5.64
C ASP A 423 8.73 34.97 -4.27
N ARG A 424 9.34 34.28 -3.30
CA ARG A 424 8.80 33.95 -1.97
C ARG A 424 7.68 32.92 -1.95
N HIS A 425 7.57 32.23 -0.82
CA HIS A 425 6.45 31.37 -0.45
C HIS A 425 6.32 31.31 1.09
N ASP A 426 5.93 30.17 1.67
CA ASP A 426 5.70 30.01 3.11
C ASP A 426 6.96 30.19 3.99
N LEU A 427 8.16 29.92 3.45
CA LEU A 427 9.41 30.14 4.18
C LEU A 427 9.57 31.62 4.59
N SER A 428 9.11 32.55 3.75
CA SER A 428 8.99 33.96 4.12
C SER A 428 8.11 34.19 5.34
N SER A 429 6.98 33.49 5.49
CA SER A 429 6.14 33.65 6.68
C SER A 429 6.82 33.15 7.95
N LEU A 430 7.49 32.00 7.87
CA LEU A 430 8.27 31.48 8.99
C LEU A 430 9.40 32.44 9.40
N ALA A 431 10.03 33.12 8.44
CA ALA A 431 11.11 34.05 8.72
C ALA A 431 10.63 35.43 9.23
N TYR A 432 9.74 36.10 8.50
CA TYR A 432 9.32 37.48 8.82
C TYR A 432 8.33 37.50 9.98
N GLN A 433 7.29 36.67 9.93
CA GLN A 433 6.30 36.63 11.01
C GLN A 433 6.80 35.78 12.19
N GLY A 434 7.47 34.66 11.94
CA GLY A 434 8.05 33.85 13.03
C GLY A 434 9.28 34.47 13.68
N GLY A 435 10.30 34.81 12.90
CA GLY A 435 11.54 35.42 13.42
C GLY A 435 11.38 36.92 13.66
N GLY A 436 11.03 37.67 12.62
CA GLY A 436 10.94 39.14 12.69
C GLY A 436 9.91 39.64 13.70
N ARG A 437 8.65 39.19 13.59
CA ARG A 437 7.55 39.54 14.51
C ARG A 437 7.48 38.68 15.78
N CYS A 438 8.34 37.65 15.91
CA CYS A 438 8.35 36.74 17.06
C CYS A 438 7.01 35.99 17.28
N ILE A 439 6.24 35.73 16.21
CA ILE A 439 5.01 34.93 16.33
C ILE A 439 5.36 33.47 16.65
N ASN A 440 4.56 32.87 17.52
CA ASN A 440 4.75 31.51 18.00
C ASN A 440 4.79 30.47 16.87
N GLU A 441 5.81 29.60 16.88
CA GLU A 441 6.03 28.57 15.85
C GLU A 441 4.87 27.56 15.76
N LYS A 442 4.21 27.22 16.87
CA LYS A 442 3.06 26.31 16.87
C LYS A 442 1.89 26.92 16.09
N LEU A 443 1.65 28.22 16.23
CA LEU A 443 0.61 28.91 15.46
C LEU A 443 0.93 28.89 13.96
N LEU A 444 2.16 29.21 13.57
CA LEU A 444 2.59 29.18 12.17
C LEU A 444 2.48 27.78 11.58
N LYS A 445 2.93 26.75 12.30
CA LYS A 445 2.79 25.36 11.89
C LYS A 445 1.32 24.97 11.71
N ASN A 446 0.45 25.33 12.66
CA ASN A 446 -0.97 25.03 12.56
C ASN A 446 -1.62 25.69 11.33
N LEU A 447 -1.28 26.96 11.03
CA LEU A 447 -1.78 27.63 9.83
C LEU A 447 -1.30 26.93 8.56
N ARG A 448 0.00 26.60 8.48
CA ARG A 448 0.56 25.90 7.33
C ARG A 448 -0.11 24.54 7.12
N ASP A 449 -0.20 23.74 8.17
CA ASP A 449 -0.80 22.40 8.10
C ASP A 449 -2.29 22.47 7.75
N SER A 450 -3.02 23.47 8.25
CA SER A 450 -4.46 23.62 7.99
C SER A 450 -4.76 24.01 6.55
N PHE A 451 -3.93 24.84 5.92
CA PHE A 451 -4.26 25.45 4.62
C PHE A 451 -3.38 24.99 3.47
N LEU A 452 -2.10 24.69 3.71
CA LEU A 452 -1.18 24.19 2.70
C LEU A 452 -0.96 22.67 2.84
N GLY A 453 -1.15 22.10 4.04
CA GLY A 453 -0.95 20.68 4.30
C GLY A 453 0.46 20.24 3.91
N ASN A 454 0.54 19.23 3.05
CA ASN A 454 1.80 18.68 2.54
C ASN A 454 2.28 19.35 1.24
N PHE A 455 1.73 20.51 0.88
CA PHE A 455 2.19 21.27 -0.28
C PHE A 455 3.44 22.08 0.06
N TYR A 456 4.56 21.74 -0.59
CA TYR A 456 5.85 22.41 -0.43
C TYR A 456 6.53 22.62 -1.79
N PRO A 457 7.45 23.58 -1.90
CA PRO A 457 8.36 23.67 -3.03
C PRO A 457 9.25 22.43 -3.15
N ASP A 458 9.43 21.92 -4.36
CA ASP A 458 10.39 20.86 -4.67
C ASP A 458 11.85 21.32 -4.45
N PHE A 459 12.10 22.62 -4.61
CA PHE A 459 13.43 23.23 -4.44
C PHE A 459 13.29 24.67 -3.97
N THR A 460 14.01 25.02 -2.91
CA THR A 460 14.09 26.40 -2.43
C THR A 460 15.51 26.91 -2.50
N LEU A 461 15.72 28.03 -3.18
CA LEU A 461 16.99 28.74 -3.19
C LEU A 461 16.94 29.91 -2.20
N TYR A 462 17.65 29.81 -1.09
CA TYR A 462 17.76 30.86 -0.08
C TYR A 462 18.97 31.75 -0.36
N LEU A 463 18.73 33.02 -0.69
CA LEU A 463 19.78 34.02 -0.88
C LEU A 463 20.11 34.70 0.47
N ASP A 464 21.14 34.20 1.15
CA ASP A 464 21.58 34.74 2.44
C ASP A 464 22.39 36.03 2.25
N ILE A 465 22.04 37.07 3.01
CA ILE A 465 22.77 38.34 2.99
C ILE A 465 22.72 39.00 4.36
N PRO A 466 23.82 39.63 4.83
CA PRO A 466 23.77 40.48 6.01
C PRO A 466 22.69 41.58 5.89
N PRO A 467 21.84 41.82 6.91
CA PRO A 467 20.74 42.77 6.81
C PRO A 467 21.18 44.18 6.44
N ILE A 468 22.31 44.66 6.98
CA ILE A 468 22.90 45.95 6.62
C ILE A 468 23.13 46.09 5.11
N MET A 469 23.66 45.05 4.47
CA MET A 469 23.93 45.07 3.03
C MET A 469 22.63 45.02 2.22
N GLY A 470 21.66 44.20 2.65
CA GLY A 470 20.32 44.15 2.03
C GLY A 470 19.62 45.50 2.07
N LEU A 471 19.54 46.11 3.26
CA LEU A 471 18.94 47.43 3.48
C LEU A 471 19.65 48.53 2.68
N ALA A 472 20.99 48.51 2.61
CA ALA A 472 21.73 49.46 1.78
C ALA A 472 21.34 49.37 0.30
N ARG A 473 21.16 48.15 -0.24
CA ARG A 473 20.69 47.93 -1.63
C ARG A 473 19.25 48.36 -1.84
N ILE A 474 18.38 48.28 -0.84
CA ILE A 474 17.00 48.80 -0.91
C ILE A 474 17.02 50.32 -0.95
N ARG A 475 17.73 50.96 -0.02
CA ARG A 475 17.84 52.43 0.05
C ARG A 475 18.41 53.03 -1.24
N ALA A 476 19.44 52.41 -1.81
CA ALA A 476 19.98 52.82 -3.10
C ALA A 476 18.91 52.77 -4.21
N ARG A 477 18.09 51.70 -4.25
CA ARG A 477 16.99 51.58 -5.22
C ARG A 477 15.87 52.59 -4.97
N ALA A 478 15.53 52.87 -3.71
CA ALA A 478 14.55 53.89 -3.34
C ALA A 478 14.97 55.29 -3.81
N ILE A 479 16.25 55.65 -3.65
CA ILE A 479 16.81 56.92 -4.16
C ILE A 479 16.66 57.02 -5.68
N VAL A 480 17.03 55.96 -6.40
CA VAL A 480 16.89 55.94 -7.88
C VAL A 480 15.42 56.07 -8.30
N ARG A 481 14.49 55.39 -7.62
CA ARG A 481 13.05 55.50 -7.89
C ARG A 481 12.52 56.91 -7.66
N ALA A 482 12.92 57.55 -6.55
CA ALA A 482 12.55 58.92 -6.25
C ALA A 482 12.99 59.89 -7.36
N GLN A 483 14.24 59.77 -7.82
CA GLN A 483 14.79 60.59 -8.91
C GLN A 483 14.05 60.39 -10.23
N ILE A 484 13.69 59.15 -10.56
CA ILE A 484 12.91 58.85 -11.77
C ILE A 484 11.50 59.43 -11.66
N ARG A 485 10.85 59.28 -10.50
CA ARG A 485 9.51 59.82 -10.24
C ARG A 485 9.48 61.33 -10.36
N GLU A 486 10.48 62.02 -9.80
CA GLU A 486 10.62 63.48 -9.93
C GLU A 486 10.72 63.93 -11.39
N LYS A 487 11.52 63.22 -12.20
CA LYS A 487 11.61 63.48 -13.65
C LYS A 487 10.27 63.27 -14.36
N ILE A 488 9.54 62.18 -14.04
CA ILE A 488 8.23 61.90 -14.64
C ILE A 488 7.21 62.97 -14.26
N ASN A 489 7.17 63.40 -12.99
CA ASN A 489 6.24 64.43 -12.52
C ASN A 489 6.49 65.78 -13.20
N LYS A 490 7.77 66.16 -13.40
CA LYS A 490 8.13 67.35 -14.19
C LYS A 490 7.62 67.27 -15.64
N ILE A 491 7.69 66.10 -16.27
CA ILE A 491 7.20 65.88 -17.64
C ILE A 491 5.66 65.93 -17.69
N LYS A 492 4.96 65.34 -16.72
CA LYS A 492 3.49 65.23 -16.71
C LYS A 492 2.76 66.49 -16.22
N ARG A 493 3.49 67.54 -15.78
CA ARG A 493 2.92 68.77 -15.16
C ARG A 493 1.96 68.48 -13.99
N THR A 494 2.11 67.35 -13.33
CA THR A 494 1.31 66.95 -12.17
C THR A 494 2.04 67.33 -10.88
N HIS A 495 1.47 68.26 -10.11
CA HIS A 495 1.90 68.53 -8.74
C HIS A 495 1.20 67.53 -7.81
N SER A 496 1.79 66.36 -7.58
CA SER A 496 1.30 65.45 -6.53
C SER A 496 1.94 65.86 -5.20
N HIS A 497 1.12 66.28 -4.23
CA HIS A 497 1.53 66.56 -2.84
C HIS A 497 1.64 65.29 -1.96
N ASP A 498 1.28 64.11 -2.48
CA ASP A 498 1.43 62.87 -1.74
C ASP A 498 2.88 62.36 -1.83
N ILE A 499 3.65 62.61 -0.77
CA ILE A 499 4.96 62.00 -0.55
C ILE A 499 4.72 60.53 -0.19
N LYS A 500 4.47 59.68 -1.20
CA LYS A 500 4.43 58.23 -1.00
C LYS A 500 5.85 57.77 -0.65
N ASN A 501 6.04 57.29 0.58
CA ASN A 501 7.33 56.77 1.06
C ASN A 501 7.84 55.72 0.05
N GLU A 502 9.09 55.85 -0.37
CA GLU A 502 9.69 54.94 -1.36
C GLU A 502 10.02 53.56 -0.77
N LEU A 503 9.97 53.47 0.56
CA LEU A 503 10.08 52.24 1.34
C LEU A 503 8.69 51.81 1.83
N ASP A 504 8.44 50.51 1.79
CA ASP A 504 7.21 49.93 2.33
C ASP A 504 7.24 49.77 3.86
N ARG A 505 6.09 49.40 4.44
CA ARG A 505 5.90 49.26 5.89
C ARG A 505 6.87 48.26 6.54
N ILE A 506 7.28 47.21 5.84
CA ILE A 506 8.21 46.21 6.38
C ILE A 506 9.66 46.69 6.19
N GLU A 507 9.96 47.36 5.08
CA GLU A 507 11.28 47.90 4.76
C GLU A 507 11.77 49.00 5.75
N ILE A 508 10.87 49.57 6.55
CA ILE A 508 11.18 50.58 7.59
C ILE A 508 11.37 50.00 9.00
N GLU A 509 11.23 48.68 9.18
CA GLU A 509 11.46 48.02 10.48
C GLU A 509 12.91 48.22 10.98
N PRO A 510 13.16 48.12 12.30
CA PRO A 510 14.51 48.23 12.84
C PRO A 510 15.39 47.08 12.36
N ILE A 511 16.71 47.29 12.31
CA ILE A 511 17.67 46.26 11.90
C ILE A 511 17.50 44.93 12.67
N SER A 512 17.16 45.00 13.95
CA SER A 512 16.96 43.82 14.80
C SER A 512 15.82 42.91 14.32
N PHE A 513 14.80 43.46 13.65
CA PHE A 513 13.75 42.68 12.99
C PHE A 513 14.35 41.83 11.85
N PHE A 514 15.20 42.43 11.02
CA PHE A 514 15.85 41.73 9.91
C PHE A 514 16.93 40.75 10.38
N ASP A 515 17.63 41.04 11.48
CA ASP A 515 18.56 40.10 12.10
C ASP A 515 17.84 38.82 12.57
N ARG A 516 16.70 38.96 13.26
CA ARG A 516 15.86 37.81 13.65
C ARG A 516 15.30 37.07 12.44
N THR A 517 14.86 37.81 11.43
CA THR A 517 14.34 37.23 10.18
C THR A 517 15.41 36.40 9.47
N ARG A 518 16.64 36.93 9.31
CA ARG A 518 17.77 36.22 8.70
C ARG A 518 18.14 34.99 9.51
N LYS A 519 18.29 35.13 10.82
CA LYS A 519 18.60 34.00 11.71
C LYS A 519 17.59 32.86 11.51
N ARG A 520 16.30 33.21 11.44
CA ARG A 520 15.25 32.22 11.22
C ARG A 520 15.34 31.54 9.85
N TYR A 521 15.69 32.26 8.79
CA TYR A 521 15.98 31.61 7.50
C TYR A 521 17.15 30.63 7.58
N GLN A 522 18.24 31.00 8.26
CA GLN A 522 19.42 30.15 8.41
C GLN A 522 19.08 28.86 9.17
N GLU A 523 18.36 28.97 10.29
CA GLU A 523 17.87 27.80 11.05
C GLU A 523 17.01 26.87 10.19
N LEU A 524 16.14 27.42 9.35
CA LEU A 524 15.27 26.61 8.48
C LEU A 524 16.07 25.97 7.34
N ALA A 525 17.02 26.68 6.75
CA ALA A 525 17.89 26.16 5.70
C ALA A 525 18.81 25.03 6.19
N GLU A 526 19.27 25.10 7.45
CA GLU A 526 20.02 24.00 8.08
C GLU A 526 19.13 22.79 8.39
N LYS A 527 17.84 23.02 8.68
CA LYS A 527 16.88 21.98 9.06
C LYS A 527 16.34 21.18 7.88
N TYR A 528 16.17 21.80 6.71
CA TYR A 528 15.48 21.19 5.57
C TYR A 528 16.41 21.02 4.35
N GLU A 529 16.63 19.78 3.94
CA GLU A 529 17.56 19.43 2.84
C GLU A 529 17.17 20.01 1.47
N ASN A 530 15.88 20.32 1.25
CA ASN A 530 15.39 20.92 0.00
C ASN A 530 15.63 22.44 -0.09
N ILE A 531 16.25 23.04 0.93
CA ILE A 531 16.63 24.47 0.95
C ILE A 531 18.13 24.58 0.71
N VAL A 532 18.51 25.24 -0.39
CA VAL A 532 19.91 25.49 -0.73
C VAL A 532 20.25 26.95 -0.51
N THR A 533 21.20 27.19 0.39
CA THR A 533 21.72 28.52 0.69
C THR A 533 22.76 28.96 -0.34
N ILE A 534 22.66 30.22 -0.78
CA ILE A 534 23.64 30.94 -1.60
C ILE A 534 24.06 32.20 -0.84
N ASP A 535 25.36 32.45 -0.75
CA ASP A 535 25.89 33.68 -0.16
C ASP A 535 25.75 34.86 -1.13
N ALA A 536 24.70 35.66 -0.93
CA ALA A 536 24.38 36.83 -1.76
C ALA A 536 25.17 38.10 -1.38
N SER A 537 26.12 37.99 -0.43
CA SER A 537 27.10 39.06 -0.16
C SER A 537 28.22 39.12 -1.22
N GLN A 538 28.41 38.05 -1.99
CA GLN A 538 29.42 37.93 -3.03
C GLN A 538 29.11 38.79 -4.27
N SER A 539 30.05 38.79 -5.24
CA SER A 539 29.82 39.41 -6.55
C SER A 539 28.71 38.69 -7.31
N LEU A 540 27.99 39.44 -8.15
CA LEU A 540 26.87 38.91 -8.94
C LEU A 540 27.28 37.73 -9.83
N GLU A 541 28.51 37.73 -10.35
CA GLU A 541 29.07 36.63 -11.15
C GLU A 541 29.20 35.34 -10.35
N LYS A 542 29.74 35.42 -9.12
CA LYS A 542 29.88 34.27 -8.23
C LYS A 542 28.53 33.72 -7.80
N VAL A 543 27.60 34.60 -7.40
CA VAL A 543 26.22 34.22 -7.09
C VAL A 543 25.58 33.49 -8.26
N ASN A 544 25.71 34.02 -9.48
CA ASN A 544 25.14 33.39 -10.68
C ASN A 544 25.78 32.05 -11.05
N LEU A 545 27.07 31.87 -10.78
CA LEU A 545 27.77 30.60 -10.97
C LEU A 545 27.27 29.56 -9.96
N GLU A 546 27.19 29.93 -8.68
CA GLU A 546 26.75 29.03 -7.62
C GLU A 546 25.29 28.60 -7.82
N ILE A 547 24.39 29.54 -8.19
CA ILE A 547 23.01 29.22 -8.59
C ILE A 547 22.98 28.18 -9.70
N LYS A 548 23.83 28.34 -10.72
CA LYS A 548 23.89 27.41 -11.85
C LYS A 548 24.32 26.01 -11.40
N GLU A 549 25.38 25.92 -10.61
CA GLU A 549 25.91 24.66 -10.13
C GLU A 549 24.89 23.91 -9.26
N LYS A 550 24.29 24.60 -8.29
CA LYS A 550 23.30 24.02 -7.37
C LYS A 550 22.03 23.58 -8.10
N LEU A 551 21.51 24.42 -9.01
CA LEU A 551 20.31 24.09 -9.77
C LEU A 551 20.53 22.90 -10.71
N LEU A 552 21.66 22.86 -11.44
CA LEU A 552 21.97 21.74 -12.32
C LEU A 552 22.21 20.44 -11.54
N HIS A 553 22.82 20.53 -10.35
CA HIS A 553 22.97 19.38 -9.47
C HIS A 553 21.61 18.82 -9.03
N TRP A 554 20.71 19.69 -8.57
CA TRP A 554 19.37 19.29 -8.17
C TRP A 554 18.55 18.72 -9.34
N LEU A 555 18.60 19.35 -10.53
CA LEU A 555 17.95 18.83 -11.73
C LEU A 555 18.44 17.42 -12.10
N LYS A 556 19.72 17.12 -11.89
CA LYS A 556 20.29 15.79 -12.14
C LYS A 556 19.80 14.72 -11.14
N ILE A 557 19.41 15.12 -9.94
CA ILE A 557 18.84 14.21 -8.93
C ILE A 557 17.34 13.99 -9.21
N LYS A 558 16.64 15.03 -9.67
CA LYS A 558 15.21 14.97 -9.99
C LYS A 558 14.91 14.17 -11.27
N ASN A 559 15.76 14.28 -12.30
CA ASN A 559 15.68 13.51 -13.55
C ASN A 559 16.34 12.14 -13.42
#